data_AF-A0A972MIF3-F1
#
_entry.id   AF-A0A972MIF3-F1
#
_cell.length_a   1.000
_cell.length_b   1.000
_cell.length_c   1.000
_cell.angle_alpha   90.00
_cell.angle_beta   90.00
_cell.angle_gamma   90.00
#
_symmetry.space_group_name_H-M   'P 1'
#
loop_
_entity.id
_entity.type
_entity.pdbx_description
1 polymer ?
#
loop_
_entity_poly.entity_id
_entity_poly.type
_entity_poly.pdbx_seq_one_letter_code
_entity_poly.pdbx_strand_id
1 'polypeptide(L)'
;MKKTLKFLFVFLIALFFASCEGKGKIVIKEPPNADVYVNGKYVGKTPIVLELKEAKYDIMVATSPWDIDIKKGVQVYFDKTIELKFNPTPRGLLVADTKPQGAQVLEGKDLIGITPLKEKIPVGEHKLIFKLGDVGTTRIVDIEYGKTTKIFVNLEKAVVHFYARPSDAILIVDGKKVGKLPVTLELDEGVHKITVKKGIYEDTFELKVKKGDEIKVTYILEPVQLPPVQAYGPLSFTPDYKYLVSMGKAGIYFWDLKKFKPQISLYDPKDVRNFDKFINYGISHNGEYVAGIKPIRKLAYALEDKSKKYDKILVWDMKTTFPVLSKLYPMESMAVSFSKDGSKLYFFTKNGKIKIADRVSGEIKDEKDLGHIPTYVRYKNGDIYIATKDGYVVVFDTTTDSIKLSKQIHNDVINTVEISKDGKYVITASHDKTVRVLDTALNKVKEFAFDKEALSANISPENKKVAVGLSDNSVKALSFDNGLVLYTIKNLRAPAKYIVFANEEILITASDINNPIVNIWKNGHLLKKWIQTVQ
;
A
#
# COMPACT_ATOMS: atom_id res chain seq x y z
N MET A 1 -62.97 100.21 -73.79
CA MET A 1 -63.65 100.16 -72.48
C MET A 1 -62.65 99.79 -71.39
N LYS A 2 -62.40 100.76 -70.50
CA LYS A 2 -61.84 100.76 -69.11
C LYS A 2 -60.79 99.70 -68.64
N LYS A 3 -59.62 100.26 -68.24
CA LYS A 3 -58.83 100.11 -66.96
C LYS A 3 -58.23 98.72 -66.58
N THR A 4 -57.04 98.51 -65.96
CA THR A 4 -55.96 99.32 -65.33
C THR A 4 -54.81 98.39 -64.82
N LEU A 5 -53.56 98.93 -64.66
CA LEU A 5 -52.44 98.57 -63.73
C LEU A 5 -51.73 97.18 -63.87
N LYS A 6 -50.42 96.94 -63.61
CA LYS A 6 -49.13 97.67 -63.42
C LYS A 6 -48.00 96.60 -63.14
N PHE A 7 -46.72 97.01 -63.27
CA PHE A 7 -45.43 96.39 -62.79
C PHE A 7 -44.86 95.15 -63.52
N LEU A 8 -43.55 94.90 -63.67
CA LEU A 8 -42.26 95.62 -63.84
C LEU A 8 -41.17 94.53 -64.08
N PHE A 9 -40.27 94.79 -65.02
CA PHE A 9 -38.92 94.25 -65.33
C PHE A 9 -38.20 93.26 -64.36
N VAL A 10 -37.45 92.26 -64.92
CA VAL A 10 -35.99 91.94 -64.72
C VAL A 10 -35.59 90.46 -65.07
N PHE A 11 -34.68 90.33 -66.05
CA PHE A 11 -33.51 89.43 -66.27
C PHE A 11 -33.52 87.86 -66.34
N LEU A 12 -32.97 87.39 -67.48
CA LEU A 12 -31.75 86.55 -67.72
C LEU A 12 -31.65 85.04 -67.35
N ILE A 13 -31.24 84.29 -68.37
CA ILE A 13 -30.37 83.08 -68.42
C ILE A 13 -30.74 81.89 -67.51
N ALA A 14 -31.20 80.81 -68.15
CA ALA A 14 -31.17 79.46 -67.60
C ALA A 14 -30.15 78.61 -68.39
N LEU A 15 -28.95 78.44 -67.82
CA LEU A 15 -27.94 77.47 -68.24
C LEU A 15 -27.69 76.49 -67.08
N PHE A 16 -27.76 75.19 -67.37
CA PHE A 16 -27.13 74.05 -66.68
C PHE A 16 -26.62 74.27 -65.24
N PHE A 17 -27.38 73.79 -64.24
CA PHE A 17 -26.79 73.39 -62.96
C PHE A 17 -26.47 71.89 -63.00
N ALA A 18 -25.23 71.56 -63.36
CA ALA A 18 -24.62 70.31 -62.92
C ALA A 18 -24.26 70.48 -61.44
N SER A 19 -24.95 69.75 -60.57
CA SER A 19 -24.54 69.57 -59.18
C SER A 19 -23.21 68.80 -59.18
N CYS A 20 -22.12 69.49 -58.86
CA CYS A 20 -20.81 68.88 -58.65
C CYS A 20 -20.79 68.27 -57.24
N GLU A 21 -21.42 67.11 -57.05
CA GLU A 21 -21.30 66.36 -55.79
C GLU A 21 -19.91 65.72 -55.73
N GLY A 22 -19.11 66.17 -54.77
CA GLY A 22 -17.77 65.67 -54.57
C GLY A 22 -17.72 64.17 -54.23
N LYS A 23 -16.95 63.39 -54.99
CA LYS A 23 -16.68 61.97 -54.71
C LYS A 23 -15.24 61.74 -54.25
N GLY A 24 -15.05 60.75 -53.39
CA GLY A 24 -13.75 60.18 -53.02
C GLY A 24 -13.60 58.75 -53.56
N LYS A 25 -12.37 58.23 -53.56
CA LYS A 25 -12.06 56.88 -54.05
C LYS A 25 -11.65 55.95 -52.92
N ILE A 26 -12.21 54.74 -52.89
CA ILE A 26 -11.70 53.64 -52.07
C ILE A 26 -11.12 52.58 -52.98
N VAL A 27 -9.88 52.19 -52.71
CA VAL A 27 -9.18 51.13 -53.44
C VAL A 27 -9.06 49.92 -52.53
N ILE A 28 -9.53 48.77 -53.01
CA ILE A 28 -9.38 47.48 -52.34
C ILE A 28 -8.68 46.55 -53.31
N LYS A 29 -7.41 46.23 -53.02
CA LYS A 29 -6.59 45.40 -53.92
C LYS A 29 -6.64 43.92 -53.56
N GLU A 30 -6.69 43.61 -52.28
CA GLU A 30 -6.58 42.26 -51.73
C GLU A 30 -7.69 41.95 -50.74
N PRO A 31 -8.04 40.67 -50.55
CA PRO A 31 -7.61 39.50 -51.35
C PRO A 31 -8.24 39.50 -52.75
N PRO A 32 -7.66 38.88 -53.80
CA PRO A 32 -8.19 38.92 -55.17
C PRO A 32 -9.47 38.10 -55.36
N ASN A 33 -10.35 38.53 -56.26
CA ASN A 33 -11.63 37.87 -56.61
C ASN A 33 -12.60 37.69 -55.42
N ALA A 34 -12.49 38.55 -54.41
CA ALA A 34 -13.34 38.57 -53.24
C ALA A 34 -14.54 39.48 -53.46
N ASP A 35 -15.72 39.04 -53.05
CA ASP A 35 -16.97 39.79 -53.15
C ASP A 35 -16.93 40.98 -52.18
N VAL A 36 -17.21 42.19 -52.69
CA VAL A 36 -17.18 43.44 -51.94
C VAL A 36 -18.58 43.96 -51.75
N TYR A 37 -18.89 44.39 -50.53
CA TYR A 37 -20.17 44.97 -50.15
C TYR A 37 -19.97 46.33 -49.49
N VAL A 38 -20.82 47.29 -49.82
CA VAL A 38 -20.87 48.62 -49.20
C VAL A 38 -22.23 48.79 -48.55
N ASN A 39 -22.25 49.06 -47.24
CA ASN A 39 -23.45 49.11 -46.40
C ASN A 39 -24.36 47.88 -46.60
N GLY A 40 -23.75 46.70 -46.75
CA GLY A 40 -24.44 45.42 -46.95
C GLY A 40 -24.90 45.13 -48.39
N LYS A 41 -24.72 46.06 -49.35
CA LYS A 41 -25.06 45.84 -50.76
C LYS A 41 -23.84 45.38 -51.56
N TYR A 42 -23.97 44.32 -52.34
CA TYR A 42 -22.90 43.83 -53.23
C TYR A 42 -22.57 44.89 -54.29
N VAL A 43 -21.27 45.19 -54.47
CA VAL A 43 -20.78 46.22 -55.40
C VAL A 43 -19.78 45.70 -56.43
N GLY A 44 -19.28 44.47 -56.29
CA GLY A 44 -18.36 43.86 -57.25
C GLY A 44 -17.32 42.99 -56.57
N LYS A 45 -16.23 42.68 -57.28
CA LYS A 45 -15.12 41.87 -56.75
C LYS A 45 -13.80 42.63 -56.76
N THR A 46 -12.93 42.32 -55.81
CA THR A 46 -11.55 42.82 -55.78
C THR A 46 -10.69 42.26 -56.93
N PRO A 47 -9.67 43.00 -57.41
CA PRO A 47 -9.36 44.39 -57.07
C PRO A 47 -10.45 45.36 -57.56
N ILE A 48 -10.89 46.28 -56.70
CA ILE A 48 -11.96 47.24 -57.03
C ILE A 48 -11.60 48.66 -56.60
N VAL A 49 -12.02 49.64 -57.40
CA VAL A 49 -12.00 51.06 -57.07
C VAL A 49 -13.44 51.55 -57.00
N LEU A 50 -13.85 52.02 -55.82
CA LEU A 50 -15.20 52.53 -55.55
C LEU A 50 -15.16 54.05 -55.52
N GLU A 51 -16.00 54.70 -56.33
CA GLU A 51 -16.23 56.14 -56.26
C GLU A 51 -17.51 56.43 -55.46
N LEU A 52 -17.33 56.88 -54.22
CA LEU A 52 -18.42 57.11 -53.27
C LEU A 52 -18.52 58.60 -52.93
N LYS A 53 -19.75 59.07 -52.66
CA LYS A 53 -19.97 60.42 -52.11
C LYS A 53 -19.34 60.53 -50.73
N GLU A 54 -18.92 61.72 -50.33
CA GLU A 54 -18.40 61.99 -49.00
C GLU A 54 -19.42 61.63 -47.89
N ALA A 55 -19.14 60.54 -47.16
CA ALA A 55 -19.94 59.99 -46.06
C ALA A 55 -19.16 58.86 -45.35
N LYS A 56 -19.75 58.26 -44.32
CA LYS A 56 -19.25 57.03 -43.69
C LYS A 56 -19.89 55.79 -44.31
N TYR A 57 -19.09 54.76 -44.54
CA TYR A 57 -19.54 53.49 -45.09
C TYR A 57 -19.01 52.30 -44.30
N ASP A 58 -19.82 51.26 -44.18
CA ASP A 58 -19.39 49.93 -43.76
C ASP A 58 -18.98 49.15 -45.01
N ILE A 59 -17.74 48.67 -45.04
CA ILE A 59 -17.19 47.97 -46.21
C ILE A 59 -16.83 46.56 -45.77
N MET A 60 -17.44 45.57 -46.42
CA MET A 60 -17.20 44.15 -46.19
C MET A 60 -16.55 43.53 -47.41
N VAL A 61 -15.53 42.71 -47.20
CA VAL A 61 -14.93 41.86 -48.22
C VAL A 61 -15.14 40.41 -47.82
N ALA A 62 -15.61 39.59 -48.76
CA ALA A 62 -15.87 38.19 -48.58
C ALA A 62 -15.15 37.34 -49.64
N THR A 63 -14.21 36.48 -49.25
CA THR A 63 -13.62 35.50 -50.19
C THR A 63 -14.46 34.24 -50.19
N SER A 64 -14.61 33.58 -51.33
CA SER A 64 -15.09 32.20 -51.35
C SER A 64 -14.03 31.29 -50.73
N PRO A 65 -14.37 30.40 -49.77
CA PRO A 65 -15.72 30.01 -49.37
C PRO A 65 -16.20 30.69 -48.06
N TRP A 66 -16.49 31.98 -48.06
CA TRP A 66 -17.11 32.75 -46.96
C TRP A 66 -16.19 33.22 -45.81
N ASP A 67 -14.93 33.51 -46.08
CA ASP A 67 -14.14 34.32 -45.14
C ASP A 67 -14.63 35.76 -45.24
N ILE A 68 -14.85 36.46 -44.12
CA ILE A 68 -15.32 37.86 -44.14
C ILE A 68 -14.40 38.78 -43.32
N ASP A 69 -14.18 39.99 -43.80
CA ASP A 69 -13.57 41.09 -43.05
C ASP A 69 -14.39 42.37 -43.30
N ILE A 70 -14.72 43.09 -42.23
CA ILE A 70 -15.60 44.26 -42.25
C ILE A 70 -14.88 45.43 -41.59
N LYS A 71 -14.74 46.54 -42.33
CA LYS A 71 -14.35 47.84 -41.78
C LYS A 71 -15.58 48.72 -41.65
N LYS A 72 -15.97 49.01 -40.41
CA LYS A 72 -17.13 49.85 -40.12
C LYS A 72 -16.77 51.33 -40.08
N GLY A 73 -17.69 52.18 -40.52
CA GLY A 73 -17.59 53.63 -40.41
C GLY A 73 -16.41 54.25 -41.15
N VAL A 74 -15.97 53.66 -42.26
CA VAL A 74 -14.92 54.20 -43.12
C VAL A 74 -15.36 55.55 -43.67
N GLN A 75 -14.68 56.62 -43.26
CA GLN A 75 -14.95 57.97 -43.74
C GLN A 75 -14.34 58.17 -45.12
N VAL A 76 -15.17 58.54 -46.10
CA VAL A 76 -14.75 58.96 -47.44
C VAL A 76 -14.73 60.48 -47.49
N TYR A 77 -13.66 61.07 -48.02
CA TYR A 77 -13.51 62.51 -48.20
C TYR A 77 -13.45 62.87 -49.69
N PHE A 78 -13.94 64.05 -50.06
CA PHE A 78 -13.86 64.55 -51.43
C PHE A 78 -12.41 64.60 -51.94
N ASP A 79 -12.20 64.14 -53.19
CA ASP A 79 -10.91 64.16 -53.91
C ASP A 79 -9.75 63.45 -53.18
N LYS A 80 -10.07 62.56 -52.23
CA LYS A 80 -9.09 61.68 -51.58
C LYS A 80 -9.25 60.25 -52.04
N THR A 81 -8.12 59.56 -52.15
CA THR A 81 -8.06 58.12 -52.39
C THR A 81 -7.59 57.42 -51.12
N ILE A 82 -8.36 56.45 -50.64
CA ILE A 82 -8.04 55.64 -49.46
C ILE A 82 -7.86 54.19 -49.91
N GLU A 83 -6.72 53.59 -49.58
CA GLU A 83 -6.50 52.18 -49.80
C GLU A 83 -6.85 51.39 -48.54
N LEU A 84 -7.77 50.43 -48.65
CA LEU A 84 -8.17 49.55 -47.55
C LEU A 84 -7.60 48.15 -47.77
N LYS A 85 -7.00 47.61 -46.71
CA LYS A 85 -6.51 46.23 -46.67
C LYS A 85 -7.47 45.36 -45.89
N PHE A 86 -7.89 44.24 -46.47
CA PHE A 86 -8.76 43.25 -45.84
C PHE A 86 -8.02 41.92 -45.71
N ASN A 87 -8.26 41.19 -44.63
CA ASN A 87 -7.72 39.86 -44.39
C ASN A 87 -8.81 38.92 -43.85
N PRO A 88 -9.75 38.50 -44.71
CA PRO A 88 -10.88 37.69 -44.28
C PRO A 88 -10.38 36.30 -43.84
N THR A 89 -10.87 35.81 -42.69
CA THR A 89 -10.41 34.54 -42.08
C THR A 89 -11.49 33.46 -42.10
N PRO A 90 -11.17 32.21 -42.52
CA PRO A 90 -12.11 31.09 -42.50
C PRO A 90 -12.56 30.76 -41.09
N ARG A 91 -13.83 30.37 -40.94
CA ARG A 91 -14.45 30.04 -39.64
C ARG A 91 -15.14 28.67 -39.65
N GLY A 92 -15.10 27.97 -38.51
CA GLY A 92 -15.88 26.77 -38.22
C GLY A 92 -16.90 27.01 -37.10
N LEU A 93 -17.84 26.10 -36.90
CA LEU A 93 -18.85 26.20 -35.85
C LEU A 93 -18.42 25.43 -34.60
N LEU A 94 -18.19 26.14 -33.49
CA LEU A 94 -17.98 25.53 -32.18
C LEU A 94 -19.33 25.35 -31.47
N VAL A 95 -19.62 24.12 -31.04
CA VAL A 95 -20.72 23.82 -30.13
C VAL A 95 -20.11 23.27 -28.85
N ALA A 96 -20.19 24.04 -27.76
CA ALA A 96 -19.57 23.70 -26.50
C ALA A 96 -20.61 23.61 -25.37
N ASP A 97 -20.54 22.57 -24.55
CA ASP A 97 -21.41 22.41 -23.38
C ASP A 97 -20.60 21.97 -22.17
N THR A 98 -21.07 22.28 -20.95
CA THR A 98 -20.41 21.87 -19.71
C THR A 98 -21.37 21.26 -18.71
N LYS A 99 -20.81 20.49 -17.78
CA LYS A 99 -21.49 20.07 -16.56
C LYS A 99 -20.72 20.57 -15.34
N PRO A 100 -21.32 21.39 -14.45
CA PRO A 100 -22.60 22.08 -14.62
C PRO A 100 -22.58 23.05 -15.81
N GLN A 101 -23.76 23.40 -16.34
CA GLN A 101 -23.89 24.41 -17.40
C GLN A 101 -23.59 25.82 -16.89
N GLY A 102 -23.35 26.77 -17.81
CA GLY A 102 -23.12 28.17 -17.48
C GLY A 102 -21.64 28.56 -17.37
N ALA A 103 -20.71 27.70 -17.79
CA ALA A 103 -19.29 28.03 -17.80
C ALA A 103 -18.95 29.03 -18.92
N GLN A 104 -18.14 30.04 -18.61
CA GLN A 104 -17.49 30.92 -19.59
C GLN A 104 -16.52 30.11 -20.45
N VAL A 105 -16.53 30.36 -21.76
CA VAL A 105 -15.57 29.83 -22.72
C VAL A 105 -14.69 30.98 -23.19
N LEU A 106 -13.40 30.93 -22.85
CA LEU A 106 -12.42 31.98 -23.10
C LEU A 106 -11.31 31.48 -24.00
N GLU A 107 -10.75 32.35 -24.84
CA GLU A 107 -9.47 32.14 -25.51
C GLU A 107 -8.49 33.23 -25.05
N GLY A 108 -7.46 32.83 -24.30
CA GLY A 108 -6.61 33.79 -23.60
C GLY A 108 -7.42 34.60 -22.57
N LYS A 109 -7.65 35.90 -22.86
CA LYS A 109 -8.47 36.80 -22.03
C LYS A 109 -9.84 37.12 -22.65
N ASP A 110 -10.06 36.70 -23.90
CA ASP A 110 -11.25 37.08 -24.66
C ASP A 110 -12.38 36.09 -24.40
N LEU A 111 -13.57 36.61 -24.07
CA LEU A 111 -14.77 35.82 -23.85
C LEU A 111 -15.42 35.48 -25.19
N ILE A 112 -15.47 34.19 -25.52
CA ILE A 112 -16.21 33.69 -26.69
C ILE A 112 -17.70 33.60 -26.35
N GLY A 113 -18.05 33.09 -25.17
CA GLY A 113 -19.43 33.01 -24.72
C GLY A 113 -19.62 32.17 -23.45
N ILE A 114 -20.85 31.72 -23.20
CA ILE A 114 -21.24 30.93 -22.03
C ILE A 114 -21.90 29.63 -22.51
N THR A 115 -21.60 28.51 -21.87
CA THR A 115 -22.18 27.19 -22.20
C THR A 115 -23.62 27.03 -21.70
N PRO A 116 -24.52 26.38 -22.46
CA PRO A 116 -24.31 25.82 -23.80
C PRO A 116 -24.08 26.91 -24.85
N LEU A 117 -23.00 26.76 -25.62
CA LEU A 117 -22.48 27.74 -26.56
C LEU A 117 -22.57 27.20 -27.98
N LYS A 118 -22.95 28.05 -28.93
CA LYS A 118 -22.91 27.77 -30.37
C LYS A 118 -22.42 29.00 -31.12
N GLU A 119 -21.14 29.03 -31.49
CA GLU A 119 -20.47 30.24 -31.99
C GLU A 119 -19.55 29.93 -33.20
N LYS A 120 -19.40 30.87 -34.14
CA LYS A 120 -18.49 30.73 -35.29
C LYS A 120 -17.14 31.39 -34.99
N ILE A 121 -16.10 30.57 -34.84
CA ILE A 121 -14.73 31.02 -34.52
C ILE A 121 -13.75 30.71 -35.66
N PRO A 122 -12.58 31.37 -35.75
CA PRO A 122 -11.57 31.11 -36.79
C PRO A 122 -11.21 29.62 -36.92
N VAL A 123 -10.69 29.25 -38.09
CA VAL A 123 -10.14 27.91 -38.33
C VAL A 123 -8.73 27.81 -37.77
N GLY A 124 -8.42 26.67 -37.16
CA GLY A 124 -7.13 26.41 -36.56
C GLY A 124 -7.24 25.74 -35.19
N GLU A 125 -6.09 25.60 -34.53
CA GLU A 125 -6.00 25.09 -33.17
C GLU A 125 -6.34 26.21 -32.17
N HIS A 126 -7.35 25.98 -31.34
CA HIS A 126 -7.81 26.92 -30.31
C HIS A 126 -7.58 26.34 -28.92
N LYS A 127 -6.95 27.11 -28.03
CA LYS A 127 -6.74 26.75 -26.62
C LYS A 127 -7.82 27.40 -25.76
N LEU A 128 -8.92 26.68 -25.58
CA LEU A 128 -10.12 27.16 -24.89
C LEU A 128 -10.06 26.90 -23.39
N ILE A 129 -10.35 27.93 -22.59
CA ILE A 129 -10.48 27.86 -21.13
C ILE A 129 -11.97 27.86 -20.78
N PHE A 130 -12.43 26.80 -20.13
CA PHE A 130 -13.79 26.67 -19.60
C PHE A 130 -13.78 27.03 -18.12
N LYS A 131 -14.53 28.05 -17.69
CA LYS A 131 -14.51 28.56 -16.32
C LYS A 131 -15.91 28.81 -15.76
N LEU A 132 -16.23 28.22 -14.62
CA LEU A 132 -17.46 28.41 -13.86
C LEU A 132 -17.11 28.84 -12.42
N GLY A 133 -17.30 30.11 -12.09
CA GLY A 133 -16.81 30.68 -10.82
C GLY A 133 -15.29 30.57 -10.71
N ASP A 134 -14.79 29.96 -9.64
CA ASP A 134 -13.35 29.73 -9.42
C ASP A 134 -12.84 28.44 -10.07
N VAL A 135 -13.73 27.64 -10.67
CA VAL A 135 -13.41 26.31 -11.22
C VAL A 135 -13.22 26.42 -12.74
N GLY A 136 -12.08 25.98 -13.28
CA GLY A 136 -11.92 25.90 -14.73
C GLY A 136 -10.93 24.85 -15.24
N THR A 137 -10.94 24.56 -16.53
CA THR A 137 -10.00 23.65 -17.22
C THR A 137 -9.71 24.14 -18.63
N THR A 138 -8.62 23.70 -19.24
CA THR A 138 -8.23 24.08 -20.61
C THR A 138 -8.37 22.89 -21.57
N ARG A 139 -8.88 23.13 -22.76
CA ARG A 139 -8.98 22.15 -23.85
C ARG A 139 -8.45 22.75 -25.14
N ILE A 140 -7.70 21.95 -25.88
CA ILE A 140 -7.25 22.29 -27.22
C ILE A 140 -8.28 21.68 -28.18
N VAL A 141 -8.82 22.50 -29.07
CA VAL A 141 -9.78 22.07 -30.09
C VAL A 141 -9.32 22.55 -31.46
N ASP A 142 -9.38 21.67 -32.45
CA ASP A 142 -9.16 22.04 -33.83
C ASP A 142 -10.50 22.39 -34.48
N ILE A 143 -10.57 23.61 -35.01
CA ILE A 143 -11.73 24.12 -35.71
C ILE A 143 -11.45 24.00 -37.20
N GLU A 144 -12.24 23.15 -37.85
CA GLU A 144 -12.17 22.97 -39.29
C GLU A 144 -13.21 23.83 -40.00
N TYR A 145 -12.83 24.31 -41.19
CA TYR A 145 -13.69 25.13 -42.02
C TYR A 145 -15.03 24.41 -42.33
N GLY A 146 -16.14 25.12 -42.14
CA GLY A 146 -17.50 24.64 -42.47
C GLY A 146 -18.01 23.46 -41.63
N LYS A 147 -17.18 22.89 -40.74
CA LYS A 147 -17.57 21.78 -39.86
C LYS A 147 -18.10 22.28 -38.51
N THR A 148 -18.85 21.42 -37.85
CA THR A 148 -19.25 21.63 -36.46
C THR A 148 -18.33 20.83 -35.54
N THR A 149 -17.49 21.54 -34.77
CA THR A 149 -16.70 20.94 -33.70
C THR A 149 -17.52 20.97 -32.42
N LYS A 150 -17.86 19.78 -31.90
CA LYS A 150 -18.60 19.62 -30.64
C LYS A 150 -17.64 19.29 -29.51
N ILE A 151 -17.75 19.98 -28.38
CA ILE A 151 -16.99 19.68 -27.17
C ILE A 151 -17.90 19.69 -25.95
N PHE A 152 -17.75 18.68 -25.10
CA PHE A 152 -18.38 18.62 -23.79
C PHE A 152 -17.29 18.59 -22.72
N VAL A 153 -17.43 19.44 -21.69
CA VAL A 153 -16.47 19.53 -20.58
C VAL A 153 -17.18 19.34 -19.25
N ASN A 154 -16.85 18.25 -18.56
CA ASN A 154 -17.27 18.08 -17.18
C ASN A 154 -16.30 18.85 -16.25
N LEU A 155 -16.85 19.80 -15.49
CA LEU A 155 -16.14 20.64 -14.52
C LEU A 155 -16.33 20.15 -13.08
N GLU A 156 -17.14 19.12 -12.85
CA GLU A 156 -17.29 18.46 -11.55
C GLU A 156 -15.96 17.80 -11.13
N LYS A 157 -15.79 17.61 -9.82
CA LYS A 157 -14.64 16.90 -9.27
C LYS A 157 -14.58 15.46 -9.78
N ALA A 158 -13.39 14.88 -9.78
CA ALA A 158 -13.21 13.47 -10.11
C ALA A 158 -13.88 12.62 -9.01
N VAL A 159 -14.70 11.66 -9.39
CA VAL A 159 -15.28 10.69 -8.46
C VAL A 159 -14.39 9.44 -8.46
N VAL A 160 -13.82 9.10 -7.31
CA VAL A 160 -12.93 7.94 -7.18
C VAL A 160 -13.49 6.95 -6.17
N HIS A 161 -13.72 5.73 -6.63
CA HIS A 161 -14.15 4.60 -5.82
C HIS A 161 -12.93 3.78 -5.39
N PHE A 162 -12.59 3.85 -4.11
CA PHE A 162 -11.48 3.10 -3.52
C PHE A 162 -11.97 1.79 -2.89
N TYR A 163 -11.25 0.71 -3.20
CA TYR A 163 -11.39 -0.61 -2.63
C TYR A 163 -10.00 -1.10 -2.20
N ALA A 164 -9.96 -1.92 -1.15
CA ALA A 164 -8.73 -2.63 -0.82
C ALA A 164 -8.96 -4.08 -0.39
N ARG A 165 -7.88 -4.85 -0.40
CA ARG A 165 -7.75 -6.11 0.33
C ARG A 165 -6.60 -5.98 1.33
N PRO A 166 -6.82 -6.19 2.64
CA PRO A 166 -8.11 -6.46 3.28
C PRO A 166 -9.08 -5.28 3.18
N SER A 167 -10.38 -5.57 3.15
CA SER A 167 -11.42 -4.56 2.89
C SER A 167 -11.51 -3.48 3.96
N ASP A 168 -11.08 -3.76 5.19
CA ASP A 168 -11.13 -2.83 6.31
C ASP A 168 -9.84 -2.02 6.50
N ALA A 169 -8.99 -1.95 5.46
CA ALA A 169 -7.84 -1.04 5.42
C ALA A 169 -8.28 0.44 5.48
N ILE A 170 -7.44 1.28 6.05
CA ILE A 170 -7.63 2.72 6.21
C ILE A 170 -7.07 3.43 4.98
N LEU A 171 -7.88 4.29 4.37
CA LEU A 171 -7.48 5.20 3.31
C LEU A 171 -7.02 6.55 3.90
N ILE A 172 -5.91 7.06 3.39
CA ILE A 172 -5.39 8.41 3.67
C ILE A 172 -5.13 9.05 2.31
N VAL A 173 -5.62 10.27 2.11
CA VAL A 173 -5.43 11.04 0.87
C VAL A 173 -4.77 12.37 1.24
N ASP A 174 -3.63 12.67 0.61
CA ASP A 174 -2.83 13.87 0.86
C ASP A 174 -2.52 14.11 2.35
N GLY A 175 -2.21 13.02 3.06
CA GLY A 175 -1.93 13.03 4.49
C GLY A 175 -3.15 13.13 5.41
N LYS A 176 -4.36 13.32 4.88
CA LYS A 176 -5.60 13.35 5.66
C LYS A 176 -6.26 11.97 5.71
N LYS A 177 -6.51 11.47 6.92
CA LYS A 177 -7.20 10.18 7.12
C LYS A 177 -8.65 10.31 6.67
N VAL A 178 -9.06 9.45 5.73
CA VAL A 178 -10.42 9.39 5.21
C VAL A 178 -11.28 8.43 6.03
N GLY A 179 -10.87 7.17 6.15
CA GLY A 179 -11.70 6.15 6.80
C GLY A 179 -11.35 4.74 6.39
N LYS A 180 -12.15 3.76 6.82
CA LYS A 180 -12.04 2.36 6.38
C LYS A 180 -12.64 2.21 4.98
N LEU A 181 -12.01 1.39 4.15
CA LEU A 181 -12.49 1.05 2.80
C LEU A 181 -13.70 0.09 2.85
N PRO A 182 -14.49 0.00 1.76
CA PRO A 182 -14.47 0.85 0.56
C PRO A 182 -15.01 2.26 0.81
N VAL A 183 -14.51 3.25 0.05
CA VAL A 183 -14.96 4.66 0.13
C VAL A 183 -15.04 5.26 -1.27
N THR A 184 -16.05 6.10 -1.51
CA THR A 184 -16.12 6.96 -2.70
C THR A 184 -15.78 8.40 -2.29
N LEU A 185 -14.88 9.05 -3.04
CA LEU A 185 -14.43 10.42 -2.78
C LEU A 185 -14.52 11.28 -4.03
N GLU A 186 -14.79 12.56 -3.83
CA GLU A 186 -14.59 13.59 -4.85
C GLU A 186 -13.21 14.22 -4.66
N LEU A 187 -12.39 14.17 -5.71
CA LEU A 187 -11.02 14.72 -5.74
C LEU A 187 -10.92 15.87 -6.73
N ASP A 188 -10.17 16.91 -6.35
CA ASP A 188 -9.84 18.00 -7.25
C ASP A 188 -8.92 17.53 -8.39
N GLU A 189 -8.88 18.23 -9.52
CA GLU A 189 -7.96 17.86 -10.60
C GLU A 189 -6.51 18.06 -10.16
N GLY A 190 -5.67 17.04 -10.36
CA GLY A 190 -4.29 17.05 -9.90
C GLY A 190 -3.71 15.68 -9.64
N VAL A 191 -2.59 15.66 -8.93
CA VAL A 191 -1.94 14.44 -8.44
C VAL A 191 -2.17 14.37 -6.93
N HIS A 192 -2.83 13.30 -6.49
CA HIS A 192 -3.12 13.02 -5.10
C HIS A 192 -2.22 11.90 -4.58
N LYS A 193 -1.67 12.06 -3.39
CA LYS A 193 -0.90 11.03 -2.71
C LYS A 193 -1.85 10.12 -1.94
N ILE A 194 -1.98 8.88 -2.39
CA ILE A 194 -2.89 7.88 -1.83
C ILE A 194 -2.09 6.91 -0.96
N THR A 195 -2.40 6.85 0.32
CA THR A 195 -1.83 5.87 1.25
C THR A 195 -2.91 4.89 1.71
N VAL A 196 -2.65 3.59 1.54
CA VAL A 196 -3.50 2.51 2.05
C VAL A 196 -2.79 1.85 3.22
N LYS A 197 -3.46 1.82 4.38
CA LYS A 197 -2.86 1.40 5.65
C LYS A 197 -3.68 0.34 6.37
N LYS A 198 -3.04 -0.72 6.87
CA LYS A 198 -3.65 -1.73 7.75
C LYS A 198 -2.70 -2.07 8.89
N GLY A 199 -3.10 -1.75 10.12
CA GLY A 199 -2.24 -1.89 11.30
C GLY A 199 -1.00 -1.00 11.15
N ILE A 200 0.18 -1.63 11.12
CA ILE A 200 1.46 -0.91 10.90
C ILE A 200 1.97 -0.99 9.46
N TYR A 201 1.25 -1.67 8.56
CA TYR A 201 1.58 -1.69 7.14
C TYR A 201 0.92 -0.53 6.43
N GLU A 202 1.69 0.17 5.61
CA GLU A 202 1.22 1.24 4.75
C GLU A 202 2.00 1.19 3.44
N ASP A 203 1.30 1.39 2.33
CA ASP A 203 1.92 1.68 1.05
C ASP A 203 1.32 2.95 0.45
N THR A 204 2.11 3.66 -0.35
CA THR A 204 1.74 4.96 -0.90
C THR A 204 2.06 5.04 -2.38
N PHE A 205 1.07 5.49 -3.16
CA PHE A 205 1.20 5.74 -4.59
C PHE A 205 0.56 7.09 -4.96
N GLU A 206 0.91 7.59 -6.15
CA GLU A 206 0.32 8.81 -6.69
C GLU A 206 -0.85 8.46 -7.63
N LEU A 207 -1.98 9.13 -7.46
CA LEU A 207 -3.15 9.03 -8.33
C LEU A 207 -3.36 10.37 -9.03
N LYS A 208 -3.23 10.38 -10.36
CA LYS A 208 -3.54 11.54 -11.18
C LYS A 208 -4.99 11.48 -11.63
N VAL A 209 -5.75 12.54 -11.39
CA VAL A 209 -7.17 12.64 -11.75
C VAL A 209 -7.44 13.94 -12.53
N LYS A 210 -8.41 13.89 -13.44
CA LYS A 210 -8.95 15.04 -14.18
C LYS A 210 -10.40 15.29 -13.77
N LYS A 211 -10.89 16.51 -13.99
CA LYS A 211 -12.31 16.85 -13.75
C LYS A 211 -13.24 15.94 -14.55
N GLY A 212 -14.28 15.47 -13.87
CA GLY A 212 -15.26 14.53 -14.39
C GLY A 212 -14.81 13.10 -14.57
N ASP A 213 -13.57 12.74 -14.18
CA ASP A 213 -13.15 11.35 -14.17
C ASP A 213 -14.01 10.54 -13.18
N GLU A 214 -14.37 9.31 -13.56
CA GLU A 214 -14.93 8.31 -12.66
C GLU A 214 -13.98 7.12 -12.61
N ILE A 215 -13.23 6.97 -11.51
CA ILE A 215 -12.11 6.03 -11.41
C ILE A 215 -12.40 4.98 -10.35
N LYS A 216 -12.16 3.72 -10.68
CA LYS A 216 -12.16 2.62 -9.71
C LYS A 216 -10.73 2.21 -9.37
N VAL A 217 -10.34 2.40 -8.11
CA VAL A 217 -9.05 1.99 -7.58
C VAL A 217 -9.25 0.77 -6.68
N THR A 218 -8.63 -0.36 -7.04
CA THR A 218 -8.59 -1.56 -6.18
C THR A 218 -7.14 -1.85 -5.81
N TYR A 219 -6.82 -1.70 -4.52
CA TYR A 219 -5.45 -1.87 -4.03
C TYR A 219 -5.33 -3.13 -3.16
N ILE A 220 -4.41 -4.02 -3.49
CA ILE A 220 -4.15 -5.22 -2.67
C ILE A 220 -2.95 -4.92 -1.78
N LEU A 221 -3.21 -4.70 -0.49
CA LEU A 221 -2.18 -4.54 0.51
C LEU A 221 -1.73 -5.93 0.97
N GLU A 222 -0.67 -6.44 0.35
CA GLU A 222 -0.06 -7.72 0.72
C GLU A 222 1.06 -7.53 1.75
N PRO A 223 1.10 -8.34 2.82
CA PRO A 223 2.28 -8.44 3.65
C PRO A 223 3.43 -9.04 2.85
N VAL A 224 4.60 -8.42 2.90
CA VAL A 224 5.77 -8.86 2.11
C VAL A 224 6.18 -10.26 2.56
N GLN A 225 6.11 -11.23 1.65
CA GLN A 225 6.69 -12.55 1.90
C GLN A 225 8.21 -12.45 1.77
N LEU A 226 8.89 -12.33 2.91
CA LEU A 226 10.35 -12.32 2.92
C LEU A 226 10.86 -13.75 2.63
N PRO A 227 11.86 -13.93 1.74
CA PRO A 227 12.55 -15.19 1.63
C PRO A 227 13.35 -15.45 2.92
N PRO A 228 13.44 -16.71 3.36
CA PRO A 228 14.08 -17.06 4.62
C PRO A 228 15.59 -17.08 4.44
N VAL A 229 16.25 -15.94 4.62
CA VAL A 229 17.71 -15.80 4.45
C VAL A 229 18.52 -16.79 5.31
N GLN A 230 18.00 -17.15 6.48
CA GLN A 230 18.54 -18.14 7.41
C GLN A 230 17.37 -18.81 8.11
N ALA A 231 17.52 -20.07 8.53
CA ALA A 231 16.54 -20.75 9.37
C ALA A 231 17.23 -21.35 10.60
N TYR A 232 16.60 -21.20 11.77
CA TYR A 232 17.07 -21.74 13.06
C TYR A 232 15.87 -21.96 13.99
N GLY A 233 16.08 -22.63 15.12
CA GLY A 233 15.01 -22.83 16.10
C GLY A 233 14.76 -21.60 17.00
N PRO A 234 13.71 -21.61 17.83
CA PRO A 234 12.87 -22.76 18.17
C PRO A 234 12.04 -23.34 17.02
N LEU A 235 11.78 -24.64 17.08
CA LEU A 235 10.90 -25.36 16.15
C LEU A 235 9.59 -25.73 16.84
N SER A 236 8.48 -25.57 16.14
CA SER A 236 7.17 -26.07 16.58
C SER A 236 6.29 -26.37 15.38
N PHE A 237 5.20 -27.10 15.59
CA PHE A 237 4.13 -27.20 14.60
C PHE A 237 2.99 -26.29 15.00
N THR A 238 2.26 -25.78 14.01
CA THR A 238 0.95 -25.16 14.27
C THR A 238 0.02 -26.17 14.94
N PRO A 239 -1.00 -25.70 15.71
CA PRO A 239 -1.92 -26.60 16.41
C PRO A 239 -2.62 -27.62 15.49
N ASP A 240 -2.88 -27.25 14.24
CA ASP A 240 -3.46 -28.10 13.20
C ASP A 240 -2.44 -29.03 12.51
N TYR A 241 -1.16 -28.99 12.92
CA TYR A 241 -0.02 -29.70 12.33
C TYR A 241 0.22 -29.41 10.84
N LYS A 242 -0.37 -28.34 10.30
CA LYS A 242 -0.25 -27.98 8.89
C LYS A 242 1.11 -27.39 8.54
N TYR A 243 1.66 -26.56 9.41
CA TYR A 243 2.92 -25.88 9.18
C TYR A 243 3.94 -26.21 10.26
N LEU A 244 5.17 -26.48 9.83
CA LEU A 244 6.33 -26.31 10.70
C LEU A 244 6.58 -24.81 10.86
N VAL A 245 6.92 -24.36 12.05
CA VAL A 245 7.31 -22.97 12.32
C VAL A 245 8.76 -22.94 12.76
N SER A 246 9.54 -22.04 12.16
CA SER A 246 10.92 -21.79 12.53
C SER A 246 11.20 -20.30 12.57
N MET A 247 12.33 -19.95 13.15
CA MET A 247 12.84 -18.59 13.08
C MET A 247 13.76 -18.45 11.87
N GLY A 248 13.97 -17.20 11.45
CA GLY A 248 14.97 -16.85 10.46
C GLY A 248 15.50 -15.44 10.66
N LYS A 249 16.46 -15.03 9.81
CA LYS A 249 17.16 -13.75 9.98
C LYS A 249 16.20 -12.55 10.05
N ALA A 250 15.18 -12.56 9.21
CA ALA A 250 14.25 -11.44 9.07
C ALA A 250 12.88 -11.65 9.74
N GLY A 251 12.61 -12.82 10.36
CA GLY A 251 11.26 -13.12 10.82
C GLY A 251 11.01 -14.51 11.37
N ILE A 252 9.74 -14.83 11.52
CA ILE A 252 9.19 -16.15 11.88
C ILE A 252 8.52 -16.72 10.62
N TYR A 253 8.81 -17.97 10.29
CA TYR A 253 8.45 -18.58 9.02
C TYR A 253 7.61 -19.84 9.23
N PHE A 254 6.54 -19.96 8.46
CA PHE A 254 5.63 -21.11 8.45
C PHE A 254 5.86 -21.89 7.17
N TRP A 255 6.12 -23.17 7.29
CA TRP A 255 6.58 -24.02 6.21
C TRP A 255 5.63 -25.17 5.99
N ASP A 256 5.17 -25.32 4.74
CA ASP A 256 4.51 -26.53 4.30
C ASP A 256 5.60 -27.55 3.94
N LEU A 257 5.71 -28.61 4.75
CA LEU A 257 6.73 -29.64 4.56
C LEU A 257 6.58 -30.42 3.25
N LYS A 258 5.40 -30.41 2.61
CA LYS A 258 5.22 -31.02 1.29
C LYS A 258 5.77 -30.12 0.18
N LYS A 259 5.62 -28.80 0.33
CA LYS A 259 6.06 -27.81 -0.67
C LYS A 259 7.50 -27.37 -0.49
N PHE A 260 8.08 -27.59 0.70
CA PHE A 260 9.44 -27.20 1.07
C PHE A 260 9.81 -25.73 0.79
N LYS A 261 8.84 -24.82 0.92
CA LYS A 261 9.01 -23.38 0.84
C LYS A 261 8.16 -22.70 1.93
N PRO A 262 8.56 -21.53 2.44
CA PRO A 262 7.72 -20.83 3.40
C PRO A 262 6.42 -20.42 2.73
N GLN A 263 5.33 -20.49 3.48
CA GLN A 263 3.99 -20.08 3.07
C GLN A 263 3.56 -18.81 3.78
N ILE A 264 4.11 -18.53 4.96
CA ILE A 264 3.86 -17.31 5.72
C ILE A 264 5.18 -16.85 6.32
N SER A 265 5.49 -15.56 6.15
CA SER A 265 6.62 -14.88 6.77
C SER A 265 6.12 -13.74 7.64
N LEU A 266 6.37 -13.80 8.95
CA LEU A 266 6.05 -12.74 9.90
C LEU A 266 7.31 -11.96 10.25
N TYR A 267 7.28 -10.65 10.11
CA TYR A 267 8.44 -9.78 10.31
C TYR A 267 8.02 -8.47 10.99
N ASP A 268 9.02 -7.71 11.44
CA ASP A 268 8.82 -6.36 11.97
C ASP A 268 8.91 -5.34 10.82
N PRO A 269 7.79 -4.81 10.30
CA PRO A 269 7.81 -3.90 9.16
C PRO A 269 8.42 -2.54 9.47
N LYS A 270 8.64 -2.19 10.74
CA LYS A 270 9.37 -0.96 11.11
C LYS A 270 10.89 -1.15 11.13
N ASP A 271 11.38 -2.39 11.09
CA ASP A 271 12.81 -2.70 11.00
C ASP A 271 13.13 -3.35 9.65
N VAL A 272 12.97 -2.55 8.58
CA VAL A 272 13.18 -2.96 7.19
C VAL A 272 14.62 -3.41 6.92
N ARG A 273 15.58 -2.97 7.76
CA ARG A 273 17.00 -3.32 7.62
C ARG A 273 17.37 -4.64 8.32
N ASN A 274 16.43 -5.27 9.04
CA ASN A 274 16.61 -6.56 9.71
C ASN A 274 17.85 -6.61 10.62
N PHE A 275 18.12 -5.53 11.36
CA PHE A 275 19.30 -5.46 12.23
C PHE A 275 19.18 -6.35 13.45
N ASP A 276 17.98 -6.39 14.04
CA ASP A 276 17.70 -7.20 15.22
C ASP A 276 16.91 -8.46 14.84
N LYS A 277 17.36 -9.62 15.33
CA LYS A 277 16.73 -10.91 15.06
C LYS A 277 15.73 -11.25 16.16
N PHE A 278 14.63 -11.90 15.79
CA PHE A 278 13.77 -12.52 16.79
C PHE A 278 14.53 -13.63 17.53
N ILE A 279 14.22 -13.86 18.80
CA ILE A 279 14.84 -14.93 19.60
C ILE A 279 13.88 -16.05 20.03
N ASN A 280 12.58 -15.76 20.03
CA ASN A 280 11.55 -16.71 20.44
C ASN A 280 10.20 -16.29 19.86
N TYR A 281 9.24 -17.22 19.82
CA TYR A 281 7.86 -16.96 19.43
C TYR A 281 6.90 -17.89 20.17
N GLY A 282 5.65 -17.46 20.32
CA GLY A 282 4.54 -18.26 20.82
C GLY A 282 3.42 -18.28 19.79
N ILE A 283 2.68 -19.39 19.72
CA ILE A 283 1.48 -19.52 18.88
C ILE A 283 0.29 -19.74 19.81
N SER A 284 -0.76 -18.95 19.63
CA SER A 284 -2.01 -19.13 20.37
C SER A 284 -2.62 -20.51 20.11
N HIS A 285 -3.38 -21.03 21.08
CA HIS A 285 -3.91 -22.38 21.02
C HIS A 285 -4.79 -22.65 19.78
N ASN A 286 -5.56 -21.65 19.36
CA ASN A 286 -6.41 -21.72 18.16
C ASN A 286 -5.65 -21.39 16.85
N GLY A 287 -4.37 -21.04 16.93
CA GLY A 287 -3.54 -20.69 15.78
C GLY A 287 -3.85 -19.33 15.15
N GLU A 288 -4.76 -18.53 15.74
CA GLU A 288 -5.18 -17.24 15.17
C GLU A 288 -4.17 -16.12 15.41
N TYR A 289 -3.33 -16.25 16.42
CA TYR A 289 -2.31 -15.28 16.78
C TYR A 289 -0.94 -15.91 16.99
N VAL A 290 0.09 -15.14 16.64
CA VAL A 290 1.50 -15.44 16.89
C VAL A 290 2.13 -14.25 17.60
N ALA A 291 2.90 -14.49 18.66
CA ALA A 291 3.69 -13.48 19.33
C ALA A 291 5.17 -13.74 19.08
N GLY A 292 5.96 -12.69 18.88
CA GLY A 292 7.41 -12.78 18.68
C GLY A 292 8.17 -11.84 19.60
N ILE A 293 9.28 -12.31 20.15
CA ILE A 293 10.21 -11.51 20.96
C ILE A 293 11.39 -11.09 20.10
N LYS A 294 11.61 -9.79 19.98
CA LYS A 294 12.73 -9.18 19.28
C LYS A 294 13.52 -8.26 20.21
N PRO A 295 14.67 -8.69 20.74
CA PRO A 295 15.52 -7.86 21.57
C PRO A 295 16.06 -6.70 20.74
N ILE A 296 15.94 -5.48 21.26
CA ILE A 296 16.37 -4.26 20.57
C ILE A 296 17.73 -3.83 21.09
N ARG A 297 18.71 -3.70 20.18
CA ARG A 297 20.03 -3.17 20.54
C ARG A 297 20.02 -1.65 20.55
N LYS A 298 20.76 -1.08 21.51
CA LYS A 298 20.82 0.33 21.97
C LYS A 298 20.83 1.46 20.92
N LEU A 299 21.08 1.17 19.64
CA LEU A 299 21.26 2.17 18.56
C LEU A 299 20.06 2.31 17.61
N ALA A 300 19.09 1.38 17.64
CA ALA A 300 18.03 1.33 16.63
C ALA A 300 16.79 2.20 16.96
N TYR A 301 16.57 2.53 18.22
CA TYR A 301 15.41 3.31 18.68
C TYR A 301 15.91 4.40 19.62
N ALA A 302 15.38 5.62 19.49
CA ALA A 302 15.66 6.74 20.39
C ALA A 302 15.05 6.48 21.78
N LEU A 303 15.55 5.46 22.48
CA LEU A 303 15.04 4.99 23.77
C LEU A 303 15.41 5.98 24.87
N GLU A 304 14.45 6.25 25.76
CA GLU A 304 14.57 7.21 26.86
C GLU A 304 15.70 6.84 27.83
N ASP A 305 15.83 5.56 28.17
CA ASP A 305 16.86 5.05 29.08
C ASP A 305 17.77 4.04 28.36
N LYS A 306 18.96 4.51 27.96
CA LYS A 306 19.97 3.71 27.23
C LYS A 306 20.71 2.69 28.11
N SER A 307 20.52 2.72 29.43
CA SER A 307 21.12 1.75 30.36
C SER A 307 20.38 0.41 30.33
N LYS A 308 19.08 0.44 30.05
CA LYS A 308 18.21 -0.74 30.03
C LYS A 308 18.27 -1.47 28.70
N LYS A 309 18.00 -2.77 28.75
CA LYS A 309 17.70 -3.58 27.57
C LYS A 309 16.20 -3.66 27.37
N TYR A 310 15.80 -3.73 26.11
CA TYR A 310 14.40 -3.73 25.72
C TYR A 310 14.09 -4.91 24.81
N ASP A 311 12.92 -5.48 25.02
CA ASP A 311 12.29 -6.37 24.07
C ASP A 311 11.19 -5.63 23.33
N LYS A 312 11.18 -5.75 22.01
CA LYS A 312 10.01 -5.45 21.20
C LYS A 312 9.18 -6.71 21.06
N ILE A 313 7.93 -6.63 21.50
CA ILE A 313 6.93 -7.68 21.31
C ILE A 313 6.04 -7.28 20.16
N LEU A 314 5.91 -8.20 19.20
CA LEU A 314 4.93 -8.10 18.12
C LEU A 314 3.94 -9.25 18.24
N VAL A 315 2.66 -8.97 17.96
CA VAL A 315 1.62 -10.00 17.84
C VAL A 315 0.97 -9.86 16.48
N TRP A 316 0.97 -10.93 15.68
CA TRP A 316 0.32 -11.00 14.38
C TRP A 316 -1.02 -11.73 14.48
N ASP A 317 -2.01 -11.22 13.76
CA ASP A 317 -3.24 -11.92 13.42
C ASP A 317 -2.94 -12.79 12.19
N MET A 318 -3.16 -14.10 12.29
CA MET A 318 -2.81 -15.07 11.24
C MET A 318 -3.82 -15.13 10.10
N LYS A 319 -5.02 -14.55 10.26
CA LYS A 319 -5.99 -14.41 9.15
C LYS A 319 -5.53 -13.33 8.18
N THR A 320 -4.97 -12.24 8.72
CA THR A 320 -4.49 -11.09 7.93
C THR A 320 -2.97 -11.07 7.75
N THR A 321 -2.24 -11.83 8.55
CA THR A 321 -0.77 -11.82 8.72
C THR A 321 -0.19 -10.45 9.10
N PHE A 322 -1.03 -9.54 9.58
CA PHE A 322 -0.65 -8.22 10.03
C PHE A 322 -0.49 -8.15 11.55
N PRO A 323 0.48 -7.39 12.09
CA PRO A 323 0.64 -7.22 13.51
C PRO A 323 -0.45 -6.31 14.05
N VAL A 324 -1.12 -6.84 15.07
CA VAL A 324 -2.17 -6.20 15.86
C VAL A 324 -1.60 -5.61 17.15
N LEU A 325 -0.39 -6.00 17.55
CA LEU A 325 0.37 -5.37 18.64
C LEU A 325 1.82 -5.15 18.20
N SER A 326 2.39 -4.00 18.59
CA SER A 326 3.83 -3.71 18.49
C SER A 326 4.23 -2.79 19.64
N LYS A 327 4.90 -3.34 20.67
CA LYS A 327 5.21 -2.61 21.91
C LYS A 327 6.61 -2.92 22.42
N LEU A 328 7.27 -1.90 22.95
CA LEU A 328 8.59 -2.01 23.59
C LEU A 328 8.41 -2.15 25.10
N TYR A 329 9.20 -3.03 25.70
CA TYR A 329 9.22 -3.24 27.14
C TYR A 329 10.65 -3.21 27.68
N PRO A 330 10.90 -2.53 28.82
CA PRO A 330 12.21 -2.51 29.48
C PRO A 330 12.45 -3.82 30.26
N MET A 331 12.54 -4.93 29.54
CA MET A 331 12.76 -6.26 30.11
C MET A 331 13.59 -7.15 29.18
N GLU A 332 14.06 -8.28 29.70
CA GLU A 332 14.67 -9.35 28.92
C GLU A 332 13.89 -10.66 29.11
N SER A 333 13.21 -11.09 28.06
CA SER A 333 12.40 -12.29 27.98
C SER A 333 13.17 -13.41 27.30
N MET A 334 13.06 -14.62 27.84
CA MET A 334 13.52 -15.84 27.19
C MET A 334 12.47 -16.37 26.23
N ALA A 335 11.18 -16.29 26.61
CA ALA A 335 10.09 -16.85 25.84
C ALA A 335 8.77 -16.11 26.06
N VAL A 336 7.84 -16.30 25.12
CA VAL A 336 6.48 -15.77 25.16
C VAL A 336 5.49 -16.90 24.93
N SER A 337 4.39 -16.90 25.69
CA SER A 337 3.29 -17.83 25.49
C SER A 337 1.95 -17.10 25.56
N PHE A 338 0.91 -17.74 25.04
CA PHE A 338 -0.47 -17.28 25.19
C PHE A 338 -1.15 -18.02 26.34
N SER A 339 -2.20 -17.39 26.87
CA SER A 339 -3.25 -18.05 27.66
C SER A 339 -4.11 -18.95 26.78
N LYS A 340 -4.88 -19.83 27.43
CA LYS A 340 -5.77 -20.77 26.75
C LYS A 340 -6.75 -20.13 25.78
N ASP A 341 -7.34 -19.01 26.16
CA ASP A 341 -8.28 -18.23 25.35
C ASP A 341 -7.58 -17.24 24.41
N GLY A 342 -6.25 -17.11 24.49
CA GLY A 342 -5.47 -16.15 23.71
C GLY A 342 -5.67 -14.69 24.12
N SER A 343 -6.33 -14.40 25.25
CA SER A 343 -6.56 -13.02 25.72
C SER A 343 -5.32 -12.38 26.36
N LYS A 344 -4.48 -13.19 27.01
CA LYS A 344 -3.25 -12.79 27.70
C LYS A 344 -1.98 -13.32 27.01
N LEU A 345 -0.90 -12.56 27.19
CA LEU A 345 0.49 -12.94 26.91
C LEU A 345 1.25 -13.15 28.22
N TYR A 346 2.05 -14.21 28.28
CA TYR A 346 3.01 -14.46 29.36
C TYR A 346 4.42 -14.28 28.84
N PHE A 347 5.18 -13.39 29.47
CA PHE A 347 6.60 -13.20 29.21
C PHE A 347 7.41 -13.85 30.33
N PHE A 348 8.21 -14.85 29.96
CA PHE A 348 9.11 -15.54 30.89
C PHE A 348 10.47 -14.86 30.85
N THR A 349 10.79 -14.09 31.88
CA THR A 349 11.98 -13.25 31.89
C THR A 349 13.23 -14.04 32.28
N LYS A 350 14.40 -13.59 31.83
CA LYS A 350 15.69 -14.23 32.14
C LYS A 350 16.04 -14.18 33.64
N ASN A 351 15.38 -13.32 34.42
CA ASN A 351 15.54 -13.23 35.87
C ASN A 351 14.47 -14.01 36.66
N GLY A 352 13.73 -14.91 36.02
CA GLY A 352 12.81 -15.81 36.72
C GLY A 352 11.47 -15.19 37.12
N LYS A 353 11.00 -14.18 36.38
CA LYS A 353 9.65 -13.62 36.55
C LYS A 353 8.74 -14.05 35.39
N ILE A 354 7.44 -14.08 35.67
CA ILE A 354 6.39 -14.22 34.68
C ILE A 354 5.61 -12.92 34.65
N LYS A 355 5.78 -12.13 33.59
CA LYS A 355 4.99 -10.90 33.39
C LYS A 355 3.76 -11.23 32.56
N ILE A 356 2.59 -10.87 33.06
CA ILE A 356 1.29 -11.18 32.44
C ILE A 356 0.76 -9.89 31.82
N ALA A 357 0.54 -9.90 30.51
CA ALA A 357 0.03 -8.76 29.78
C ALA A 357 -1.29 -9.10 29.06
N ASP A 358 -2.16 -8.10 28.97
CA ASP A 358 -3.31 -8.16 28.08
C ASP A 358 -2.82 -8.13 26.61
N ARG A 359 -3.27 -9.06 25.77
CA ARG A 359 -2.78 -9.19 24.39
C ARG A 359 -3.15 -7.98 23.53
N VAL A 360 -4.30 -7.35 23.78
CA VAL A 360 -4.84 -6.29 22.91
C VAL A 360 -4.15 -4.96 23.19
N SER A 361 -4.10 -4.53 24.45
CA SER A 361 -3.46 -3.29 24.89
C SER A 361 -1.94 -3.42 25.07
N GLY A 362 -1.45 -4.65 25.27
CA GLY A 362 -0.07 -4.92 25.65
C GLY A 362 0.28 -4.38 27.05
N GLU A 363 -0.68 -4.02 27.89
CA GLU A 363 -0.39 -3.57 29.27
C GLU A 363 -0.07 -4.77 30.16
N ILE A 364 1.03 -4.68 30.93
CA ILE A 364 1.34 -5.65 31.97
C ILE A 364 0.37 -5.42 33.12
N LYS A 365 -0.43 -6.43 33.46
CA LYS A 365 -1.45 -6.38 34.52
C LYS A 365 -0.97 -7.03 35.81
N ASP A 366 -0.05 -7.98 35.71
CA ASP A 366 0.43 -8.74 36.86
C ASP A 366 1.86 -9.26 36.62
N GLU A 367 2.54 -9.60 37.70
CA GLU A 367 3.87 -10.20 37.69
C GLU A 367 3.95 -11.27 38.78
N LYS A 368 4.40 -12.48 38.41
CA LYS A 368 4.63 -13.59 39.33
C LYS A 368 6.11 -13.95 39.40
N ASP A 369 6.52 -14.46 40.55
CA ASP A 369 7.82 -15.10 40.69
C ASP A 369 7.73 -16.55 40.21
N LEU A 370 8.62 -16.96 39.30
CA LEU A 370 8.76 -18.35 38.90
C LEU A 370 9.54 -19.16 39.95
N GLY A 371 10.34 -18.48 40.78
CA GLY A 371 11.27 -19.10 41.75
C GLY A 371 12.52 -19.72 41.12
N HIS A 372 12.55 -19.84 39.80
CA HIS A 372 13.61 -20.50 39.03
C HIS A 372 13.94 -19.72 37.75
N ILE A 373 15.13 -19.95 37.19
CA ILE A 373 15.54 -19.33 35.92
C ILE A 373 15.04 -20.21 34.76
N PRO A 374 14.14 -19.72 33.88
CA PRO A 374 13.59 -20.53 32.80
C PRO A 374 14.60 -20.69 31.66
N THR A 375 14.62 -21.88 31.06
CA THR A 375 15.49 -22.24 29.93
C THR A 375 14.70 -22.62 28.69
N TYR A 376 13.50 -23.19 28.85
CA TYR A 376 12.61 -23.55 27.76
C TYR A 376 11.15 -23.51 28.25
N VAL A 377 10.20 -23.18 27.37
CA VAL A 377 8.77 -23.19 27.72
C VAL A 377 7.96 -23.88 26.64
N ARG A 378 6.88 -24.55 27.05
CA ARG A 378 5.95 -25.16 26.10
C ARG A 378 4.52 -25.18 26.64
N TYR A 379 3.61 -24.65 25.83
CA TYR A 379 2.18 -24.63 26.14
C TYR A 379 1.48 -25.91 25.67
N LYS A 380 0.58 -26.45 26.50
CA LYS A 380 -0.38 -27.50 26.12
C LYS A 380 -1.63 -27.43 27.00
N ASN A 381 -2.80 -27.40 26.37
CA ASN A 381 -4.11 -27.58 27.03
C ASN A 381 -4.43 -26.62 28.20
N GLY A 382 -3.85 -25.42 28.21
CA GLY A 382 -4.05 -24.42 29.27
C GLY A 382 -2.91 -24.36 30.27
N ASP A 383 -2.02 -25.34 30.26
CA ASP A 383 -0.83 -25.38 31.10
C ASP A 383 0.41 -24.96 30.28
N ILE A 384 1.32 -24.23 30.90
CA ILE A 384 2.65 -23.93 30.36
C ILE A 384 3.68 -24.69 31.19
N TYR A 385 4.40 -25.60 30.54
CA TYR A 385 5.50 -26.35 31.12
C TYR A 385 6.80 -25.59 30.91
N ILE A 386 7.55 -25.39 31.99
CA ILE A 386 8.72 -24.53 32.02
C ILE A 386 9.90 -25.33 32.55
N ALA A 387 10.90 -25.55 31.71
CA ALA A 387 12.19 -26.11 32.12
C ALA A 387 13.05 -25.02 32.74
N THR A 388 13.88 -25.40 33.71
CA THR A 388 14.71 -24.44 34.45
C THR A 388 16.20 -24.82 34.44
N LYS A 389 17.02 -23.83 34.80
CA LYS A 389 18.47 -23.95 34.91
C LYS A 389 18.92 -24.89 36.05
N ASP A 390 18.09 -25.07 37.08
CA ASP A 390 18.39 -25.83 38.30
C ASP A 390 17.69 -27.20 38.35
N GLY A 391 17.20 -27.71 37.21
CA GLY A 391 16.69 -29.07 37.12
C GLY A 391 15.21 -29.23 37.50
N TYR A 392 14.45 -28.14 37.58
CA TYR A 392 13.02 -28.15 37.85
C TYR A 392 12.20 -28.10 36.56
N VAL A 393 11.03 -28.73 36.62
CA VAL A 393 9.93 -28.39 35.71
C VAL A 393 8.83 -27.75 36.53
N VAL A 394 8.42 -26.56 36.10
CA VAL A 394 7.30 -25.81 36.65
C VAL A 394 6.13 -25.87 35.68
N VAL A 395 4.93 -26.16 36.18
CA VAL A 395 3.68 -26.14 35.43
C VAL A 395 2.87 -24.93 35.89
N PHE A 396 2.64 -24.00 34.96
CA PHE A 396 1.87 -22.79 35.18
C PHE A 396 0.49 -22.91 34.52
N ASP A 397 -0.58 -22.78 35.30
CA ASP A 397 -1.95 -22.83 34.81
C ASP A 397 -2.38 -21.43 34.34
N THR A 398 -2.69 -21.32 33.04
CA THR A 398 -3.10 -20.03 32.42
C THR A 398 -4.56 -19.65 32.69
N THR A 399 -5.35 -20.55 33.27
CA THR A 399 -6.74 -20.29 33.68
C THR A 399 -6.77 -19.57 35.01
N THR A 400 -5.91 -19.98 35.94
CA THR A 400 -5.82 -19.42 37.30
C THR A 400 -4.65 -18.45 37.49
N ASP A 401 -3.81 -18.27 36.48
CA ASP A 401 -2.57 -17.46 36.53
C ASP A 401 -1.64 -17.84 37.70
N SER A 402 -1.51 -19.15 37.95
CA SER A 402 -0.77 -19.65 39.11
C SER A 402 0.11 -20.85 38.80
N ILE A 403 1.18 -21.02 39.57
CA ILE A 403 1.98 -22.25 39.55
C ILE A 403 1.15 -23.39 40.16
N LYS A 404 0.91 -24.42 39.36
CA LYS A 404 0.16 -25.64 39.74
C LYS A 404 1.08 -26.71 40.34
N LEU A 405 2.30 -26.80 39.81
CA LEU A 405 3.30 -27.79 40.22
C LEU A 405 4.71 -27.24 39.98
N SER A 406 5.62 -27.48 40.92
CA SER A 406 7.06 -27.30 40.73
C SER A 406 7.76 -28.51 41.30
N LYS A 407 8.54 -29.22 40.48
CA LYS A 407 9.21 -30.46 40.89
C LYS A 407 10.60 -30.53 40.29
N GLN A 408 11.60 -30.83 41.14
CA GLN A 408 12.93 -31.15 40.67
C GLN A 408 12.89 -32.52 40.00
N ILE A 409 13.18 -32.53 38.70
CA ILE A 409 13.15 -33.74 37.88
C ILE A 409 14.49 -34.05 37.26
N HIS A 410 15.52 -33.22 37.45
CA HIS A 410 16.90 -33.42 36.98
C HIS A 410 17.88 -32.78 37.98
N ASN A 411 19.14 -33.20 37.93
CA ASN A 411 20.19 -32.69 38.84
C ASN A 411 21.00 -31.54 38.23
N ASP A 412 20.69 -31.13 37.01
CA ASP A 412 21.38 -30.09 36.26
C ASP A 412 20.41 -29.42 35.27
N VAL A 413 20.89 -28.40 34.55
CA VAL A 413 20.16 -27.60 33.55
C VAL A 413 19.30 -28.47 32.65
N ILE A 414 18.01 -28.15 32.57
CA ILE A 414 17.10 -28.76 31.59
C ILE A 414 17.08 -27.84 30.37
N ASN A 415 17.45 -28.35 29.19
CA ASN A 415 17.47 -27.57 27.96
C ASN A 415 16.16 -27.65 27.17
N THR A 416 15.32 -28.63 27.46
CA THR A 416 14.10 -28.88 26.69
C THR A 416 13.02 -29.43 27.61
N VAL A 417 11.81 -28.91 27.43
CA VAL A 417 10.58 -29.52 27.91
C VAL A 417 9.59 -29.55 26.76
N GLU A 418 9.14 -30.74 26.41
CA GLU A 418 8.32 -31.02 25.24
C GLU A 418 7.15 -31.91 25.64
N ILE A 419 6.01 -31.77 24.98
CA ILE A 419 4.80 -32.54 25.29
C ILE A 419 4.46 -33.42 24.09
N SER A 420 4.14 -34.69 24.35
CA SER A 420 3.71 -35.61 23.30
C SER A 420 2.45 -35.10 22.59
N LYS A 421 2.25 -35.54 21.34
CA LYS A 421 1.09 -35.10 20.53
C LYS A 421 -0.23 -35.38 21.23
N ASP A 422 -0.37 -36.57 21.81
CA ASP A 422 -1.54 -37.01 22.59
C ASP A 422 -1.64 -36.35 23.99
N GLY A 423 -0.63 -35.59 24.41
CA GLY A 423 -0.63 -34.86 25.68
C GLY A 423 -0.37 -35.71 26.91
N LYS A 424 -0.04 -37.00 26.75
CA LYS A 424 0.15 -37.92 27.88
C LYS A 424 1.53 -37.83 28.52
N TYR A 425 2.54 -37.44 27.74
CA TYR A 425 3.92 -37.46 28.19
C TYR A 425 4.58 -36.09 28.11
N VAL A 426 5.39 -35.80 29.12
CA VAL A 426 6.34 -34.69 29.14
C VAL A 426 7.73 -35.28 28.95
N ILE A 427 8.49 -34.82 27.96
CA ILE A 427 9.88 -35.23 27.76
C ILE A 427 10.82 -34.08 28.07
N THR A 428 11.90 -34.38 28.80
CA THR A 428 12.92 -33.43 29.20
C THR A 428 14.32 -33.92 28.87
N ALA A 429 15.20 -32.99 28.50
CA ALA A 429 16.61 -33.25 28.18
C ALA A 429 17.51 -32.36 29.03
N SER A 430 18.53 -32.95 29.67
CA SER A 430 19.36 -32.24 30.66
C SER A 430 20.87 -32.45 30.45
N HIS A 431 21.64 -31.49 30.97
CA HIS A 431 23.09 -31.61 31.15
C HIS A 431 23.49 -32.72 32.13
N ASP A 432 22.57 -33.25 32.94
CA ASP A 432 22.83 -34.45 33.75
C ASP A 432 22.97 -35.74 32.91
N LYS A 433 22.99 -35.58 31.58
CA LYS A 433 23.18 -36.62 30.55
C LYS A 433 22.01 -37.59 30.46
N THR A 434 20.86 -37.22 30.99
CA THR A 434 19.64 -38.00 30.89
C THR A 434 18.54 -37.29 30.11
N VAL A 435 17.69 -38.10 29.48
CA VAL A 435 16.39 -37.69 28.97
C VAL A 435 15.33 -38.43 29.78
N ARG A 436 14.40 -37.69 30.37
CA ARG A 436 13.31 -38.25 31.17
C ARG A 436 11.98 -38.08 30.45
N VAL A 437 11.17 -39.13 30.48
CA VAL A 437 9.76 -39.08 30.06
C VAL A 437 8.93 -39.20 31.31
N LEU A 438 8.00 -38.27 31.49
CA LEU A 438 7.16 -38.12 32.66
C LEU A 438 5.69 -38.18 32.24
N ASP A 439 4.80 -38.49 33.19
CA ASP A 439 3.38 -38.18 33.05
C ASP A 439 3.12 -36.67 33.24
N THR A 440 1.87 -36.23 33.09
CA THR A 440 1.49 -34.82 33.27
C THR A 440 1.55 -34.33 34.71
N ALA A 441 1.65 -35.24 35.68
CA ALA A 441 1.91 -34.96 37.09
C ALA A 441 3.42 -34.97 37.42
N LEU A 442 4.28 -35.00 36.40
CA LEU A 442 5.74 -35.01 36.48
C LEU A 442 6.30 -36.22 37.25
N ASN A 443 5.62 -37.37 37.20
CA ASN A 443 6.18 -38.64 37.68
C ASN A 443 6.96 -39.32 36.56
N LYS A 444 8.15 -39.83 36.90
CA LYS A 444 9.04 -40.45 35.92
C LYS A 444 8.45 -41.77 35.41
N VAL A 445 8.21 -41.83 34.10
CA VAL A 445 7.74 -43.03 33.39
C VAL A 445 8.94 -43.77 32.77
N LYS A 446 9.86 -43.02 32.13
CA LYS A 446 11.09 -43.58 31.54
C LYS A 446 12.28 -42.65 31.71
N GLU A 447 13.47 -43.23 31.60
CA GLU A 447 14.74 -42.52 31.60
C GLU A 447 15.68 -43.15 30.57
N PHE A 448 16.36 -42.31 29.81
CA PHE A 448 17.40 -42.70 28.86
C PHE A 448 18.69 -41.98 29.24
N ALA A 449 19.75 -42.74 29.53
CA ALA A 449 21.06 -42.20 29.90
C ALA A 449 22.04 -42.23 28.73
N PHE A 450 22.92 -41.23 28.69
CA PHE A 450 23.91 -41.04 27.64
C PHE A 450 25.29 -40.67 28.23
N ASP A 451 26.36 -40.86 27.45
CA ASP A 451 27.72 -40.45 27.87
C ASP A 451 27.97 -38.94 27.73
N LYS A 452 27.06 -38.25 27.02
CA LYS A 452 27.11 -36.84 26.68
C LYS A 452 25.85 -36.14 27.15
N GLU A 453 25.95 -34.84 27.39
CA GLU A 453 24.84 -34.00 27.80
C GLU A 453 23.71 -34.02 26.76
N ALA A 454 22.46 -34.09 27.22
CA ALA A 454 21.30 -34.02 26.36
C ALA A 454 20.87 -32.55 26.19
N LEU A 455 20.98 -32.06 24.96
CA LEU A 455 20.70 -30.67 24.61
C LEU A 455 19.27 -30.46 24.10
N SER A 456 18.67 -31.50 23.54
CA SER A 456 17.28 -31.48 23.09
C SER A 456 16.69 -32.88 23.03
N ALA A 457 15.37 -32.99 23.19
CA ALA A 457 14.67 -34.25 22.99
C ALA A 457 13.24 -34.04 22.48
N ASN A 458 12.69 -35.04 21.77
CA ASN A 458 11.31 -35.03 21.31
C ASN A 458 10.76 -36.46 21.19
N ILE A 459 9.45 -36.62 21.38
CA ILE A 459 8.73 -37.90 21.20
C ILE A 459 7.99 -37.88 19.87
N SER A 460 8.02 -39.00 19.12
CA SER A 460 7.30 -39.12 17.86
C SER A 460 5.77 -39.07 18.03
N PRO A 461 4.99 -38.65 17.02
CA PRO A 461 3.54 -38.49 17.13
C PRO A 461 2.76 -39.69 17.68
N GLU A 462 3.21 -40.92 17.39
CA GLU A 462 2.61 -42.17 17.89
C GLU A 462 3.26 -42.70 19.17
N ASN A 463 4.15 -41.91 19.79
CA ASN A 463 4.92 -42.28 20.98
C ASN A 463 5.78 -43.55 20.80
N LYS A 464 6.23 -43.85 19.57
CA LYS A 464 7.06 -45.03 19.26
C LYS A 464 8.55 -44.75 19.30
N LYS A 465 8.96 -43.50 19.15
CA LYS A 465 10.38 -43.11 19.09
C LYS A 465 10.67 -41.92 20.00
N VAL A 466 11.89 -41.89 20.50
CA VAL A 466 12.49 -40.74 21.18
C VAL A 466 13.70 -40.29 20.38
N ALA A 467 13.80 -39.01 20.05
CA ALA A 467 15.00 -38.43 19.46
C ALA A 467 15.70 -37.57 20.49
N VAL A 468 17.03 -37.65 20.54
CA VAL A 468 17.87 -36.92 21.50
C VAL A 468 19.06 -36.30 20.77
N GLY A 469 19.23 -34.98 20.91
CA GLY A 469 20.40 -34.25 20.44
C GLY A 469 21.42 -34.12 21.56
N LEU A 470 22.66 -34.52 21.29
CA LEU A 470 23.73 -34.60 22.28
C LEU A 470 24.78 -33.50 22.06
N SER A 471 25.55 -33.21 23.11
CA SER A 471 26.62 -32.19 23.08
C SER A 471 27.82 -32.54 22.19
N ASP A 472 27.92 -33.77 21.70
CA ASP A 472 28.91 -34.21 20.71
C ASP A 472 28.45 -34.00 19.25
N ASN A 473 27.40 -33.19 19.04
CA ASN A 473 26.78 -32.92 17.73
C ASN A 473 26.23 -34.18 17.04
N SER A 474 25.89 -35.22 17.81
CA SER A 474 25.13 -36.35 17.32
C SER A 474 23.64 -36.26 17.71
N VAL A 475 22.80 -36.95 16.94
CA VAL A 475 21.39 -37.18 17.30
C VAL A 475 21.14 -38.67 17.29
N LYS A 476 20.60 -39.20 18.39
CA LYS A 476 20.18 -40.60 18.49
C LYS A 476 18.66 -40.67 18.44
N ALA A 477 18.12 -41.55 17.61
CA ALA A 477 16.72 -41.94 17.68
C ALA A 477 16.62 -43.33 18.29
N LEU A 478 15.78 -43.48 19.30
CA LEU A 478 15.61 -44.70 20.08
C LEU A 478 14.16 -45.16 20.01
N SER A 479 13.93 -46.46 20.12
CA SER A 479 12.61 -47.03 20.38
C SER A 479 12.13 -46.56 21.75
N PHE A 480 10.91 -46.03 21.82
CA PHE A 480 10.32 -45.60 23.08
C PHE A 480 10.16 -46.77 24.05
N ASP A 481 9.83 -47.97 23.55
CA ASP A 481 9.45 -49.12 24.39
C ASP A 481 10.65 -49.73 25.12
N ASN A 482 11.71 -50.03 24.38
CA ASN A 482 12.87 -50.78 24.89
C ASN A 482 14.18 -49.98 24.90
N GLY A 483 14.17 -48.72 24.45
CA GLY A 483 15.36 -47.85 24.45
C GLY A 483 16.45 -48.25 23.47
N LEU A 484 16.19 -49.19 22.55
CA LEU A 484 17.17 -49.56 21.53
C LEU A 484 17.37 -48.41 20.54
N VAL A 485 18.64 -48.11 20.22
CA VAL A 485 18.99 -47.11 19.21
C VAL A 485 18.57 -47.64 17.84
N LEU A 486 17.65 -46.92 17.19
CA LEU A 486 17.16 -47.23 15.84
C LEU A 486 18.11 -46.70 14.78
N TYR A 487 18.60 -45.47 14.96
CA TYR A 487 19.62 -44.87 14.11
C TYR A 487 20.35 -43.74 14.84
N THR A 488 21.53 -43.40 14.33
CA THR A 488 22.35 -42.28 14.81
C THR A 488 22.74 -41.38 13.65
N ILE A 489 22.47 -40.09 13.79
CA ILE A 489 22.99 -39.03 12.92
C ILE A 489 24.26 -38.50 13.58
N LYS A 490 25.39 -38.56 12.87
CA LYS A 490 26.70 -38.14 13.38
C LYS A 490 27.19 -36.89 12.67
N ASN A 491 28.15 -36.19 13.30
CA ASN A 491 28.90 -35.08 12.71
C ASN A 491 28.01 -33.95 12.17
N LEU A 492 26.98 -33.56 12.94
CA LEU A 492 26.25 -32.32 12.63
C LEU A 492 27.22 -31.13 12.71
N ARG A 493 27.06 -30.18 11.79
CA ARG A 493 27.91 -28.98 11.73
C ARG A 493 27.73 -28.05 12.93
N ALA A 494 26.64 -28.19 13.66
CA ALA A 494 26.33 -27.46 14.87
C ALA A 494 25.45 -28.33 15.79
N PRO A 495 25.43 -28.07 17.12
CA PRO A 495 24.57 -28.78 18.03
C PRO A 495 23.09 -28.68 17.64
N ALA A 496 22.37 -29.80 17.66
CA ALA A 496 20.92 -29.83 17.49
C ALA A 496 20.23 -29.32 18.77
N LYS A 497 20.14 -28.01 18.92
CA LYS A 497 19.47 -27.34 20.06
C LYS A 497 17.96 -27.52 20.04
N TYR A 498 17.38 -27.86 18.88
CA TYR A 498 15.95 -28.13 18.74
C TYR A 498 15.76 -29.34 17.83
N ILE A 499 14.85 -30.23 18.23
CA ILE A 499 14.50 -31.44 17.48
C ILE A 499 12.99 -31.60 17.52
N VAL A 500 12.39 -31.96 16.38
CA VAL A 500 10.97 -32.29 16.31
C VAL A 500 10.71 -33.40 15.29
N PHE A 501 9.90 -34.37 15.67
CA PHE A 501 9.33 -35.32 14.70
C PHE A 501 8.18 -34.66 13.94
N ALA A 502 8.28 -34.63 12.61
CA ALA A 502 7.17 -34.24 11.75
C ALA A 502 6.17 -35.39 11.56
N ASN A 503 6.69 -36.62 11.51
CA ASN A 503 5.96 -37.87 11.54
C ASN A 503 6.91 -38.97 12.05
N GLU A 504 6.49 -40.23 12.01
CA GLU A 504 7.30 -41.36 12.50
C GLU A 504 8.61 -41.57 11.73
N GLU A 505 8.71 -41.12 10.48
CA GLU A 505 9.91 -41.29 9.65
C GLU A 505 10.76 -40.02 9.57
N ILE A 506 10.12 -38.86 9.67
CA ILE A 506 10.73 -37.56 9.41
C ILE A 506 11.08 -36.85 10.73
N LEU A 507 12.38 -36.67 10.94
CA LEU A 507 12.96 -35.90 12.03
C LEU A 507 13.53 -34.59 11.49
N ILE A 508 13.29 -33.48 12.20
CA ILE A 508 13.82 -32.17 11.86
C ILE A 508 14.73 -31.72 13.00
N THR A 509 15.95 -31.33 12.66
CA THR A 509 16.95 -30.82 13.61
C THR A 509 17.22 -29.36 13.29
N ALA A 510 17.25 -28.50 14.28
CA ALA A 510 17.71 -27.13 14.15
C ALA A 510 18.72 -26.75 15.22
N SER A 511 19.65 -25.89 14.83
CA SER A 511 20.59 -25.21 15.71
C SER A 511 20.04 -23.84 16.14
N ASP A 512 20.88 -23.07 16.81
CA ASP A 512 20.56 -21.71 17.26
C ASP A 512 20.84 -20.64 16.18
N ILE A 513 20.57 -19.40 16.58
CA ILE A 513 20.73 -18.20 15.77
C ILE A 513 22.17 -17.87 15.37
N ASN A 514 23.16 -18.39 16.10
CA ASN A 514 24.57 -18.12 15.87
C ASN A 514 25.12 -19.02 14.76
N ASN A 515 24.58 -20.23 14.64
CA ASN A 515 24.96 -21.20 13.62
C ASN A 515 23.72 -21.72 12.87
N PRO A 516 22.97 -20.89 12.14
CA PRO A 516 21.62 -21.20 11.68
C PRO A 516 21.60 -22.32 10.63
N ILE A 517 21.18 -23.51 11.06
CA ILE A 517 21.10 -24.72 10.25
C ILE A 517 19.82 -25.45 10.62
N VAL A 518 19.01 -25.80 9.61
CA VAL A 518 17.90 -26.74 9.77
C VAL A 518 18.12 -27.91 8.80
N ASN A 519 17.98 -29.14 9.27
CA ASN A 519 18.10 -30.33 8.44
C ASN A 519 16.86 -31.21 8.63
N ILE A 520 16.43 -31.83 7.53
CA ILE A 520 15.31 -32.77 7.48
C ILE A 520 15.88 -34.16 7.19
N TRP A 521 15.54 -35.10 8.05
CA TRP A 521 16.07 -36.46 8.03
C TRP A 521 14.91 -37.45 7.89
N LYS A 522 15.08 -38.47 7.06
CA LYS A 522 14.19 -39.63 6.96
C LYS A 522 14.89 -40.85 7.52
N ASN A 523 14.43 -41.34 8.67
CA ASN A 523 15.02 -42.49 9.36
C ASN A 523 16.55 -42.42 9.47
N GLY A 524 17.09 -41.24 9.80
CA GLY A 524 18.53 -41.00 9.95
C GLY A 524 19.27 -40.60 8.66
N HIS A 525 18.65 -40.74 7.49
CA HIS A 525 19.21 -40.28 6.23
C HIS A 525 18.83 -38.84 5.94
N LEU A 526 19.81 -38.02 5.58
CA LEU A 526 19.56 -36.63 5.24
C LEU A 526 18.72 -36.53 3.96
N LEU A 527 17.52 -35.97 4.04
CA LEU A 527 16.70 -35.66 2.88
C LEU A 527 17.01 -34.29 2.30
N LYS A 528 17.08 -33.29 3.18
CA LYS A 528 17.23 -31.88 2.76
C LYS A 528 17.98 -31.10 3.82
N LYS A 529 18.96 -30.32 3.39
CA LYS A 529 19.54 -29.25 4.20
C LYS A 529 18.83 -27.95 3.87
N TRP A 530 18.38 -27.22 4.87
CA TRP A 530 18.14 -25.80 4.73
C TRP A 530 19.43 -25.09 5.06
N ILE A 531 20.27 -25.01 4.04
CA ILE A 531 21.39 -24.08 4.00
C ILE A 531 21.03 -23.13 2.87
N GLN A 532 20.40 -22.00 3.17
CA GLN A 532 20.53 -20.85 2.28
C GLN A 532 21.79 -20.13 2.72
N THR A 533 22.93 -20.58 2.19
CA THR A 533 24.01 -19.63 1.96
C THR A 533 23.50 -18.69 0.89
N VAL A 534 23.29 -17.43 1.27
CA VAL A 534 23.29 -16.33 0.31
C VAL A 534 24.70 -16.34 -0.28
N GLN A 535 24.86 -16.95 -1.44
CA GLN A 535 25.94 -16.60 -2.36
C GLN A 535 25.28 -15.96 -3.56
#